data_AF-X0XG58-F1
#
_entry.id   AF-X0XG58-F1
#
_cell.length_a   1.000
_cell.length_b   1.000
_cell.length_c   1.000
_cell.angle_alpha   90.00
_cell.angle_beta   90.00
_cell.angle_gamma   90.00
#
_symmetry.space_group_name_H-M   'P 1'
#
loop_
_entity.id
_entity.type
_entity.pdbx_description
1 polymer ?
#
loop_
_entity_poly.entity_id
_entity_poly.type
_entity_poly.pdbx_seq_one_letter_code
_entity_poly.pdbx_strand_id
1 'polypeptide(L)'
;IKFDAKLKRLAAKRESSLGELDMGVNHLVATGGFLDDSGYDRIFWMYSKRWPGFYLAQHSPKAGQLVVFDDTTTYAVKYFYRRVQWSPIFYPAAQGYLLFADDNDNQPGFLERGKKAIDWLPKGAATDRHRRGGRGVEKGTGYVRYKPAKWQKMIPVRVRAMVLAGKHLIVAGPPDVAPADDPMAAFDGRKGARLWVVSTADGKKLAEYKLDRVPAFDGMIAVGGRLYLTTQDGHLICMGKK
;
A
#
# COMPACT_ATOMS: atom_id res chain seq x y z
N ILE A 1 5.15 -5.68 -21.02
CA ILE A 1 4.68 -5.42 -22.41
C ILE A 1 3.52 -4.45 -22.30
N LYS A 2 3.44 -3.42 -23.16
CA LYS A 2 2.35 -2.43 -23.16
C LYS A 2 1.48 -2.65 -24.40
N PHE A 3 0.17 -2.51 -24.26
CA PHE A 3 -0.78 -2.59 -25.36
C PHE A 3 -1.67 -1.35 -25.40
N ASP A 4 -2.14 -0.96 -26.58
CA ASP A 4 -3.23 0.01 -26.71
C ASP A 4 -4.60 -0.67 -26.51
N ALA A 5 -5.69 0.10 -26.57
CA ALA A 5 -7.05 -0.41 -26.43
C ALA A 5 -7.47 -1.40 -27.54
N LYS A 6 -6.70 -1.49 -28.64
CA LYS A 6 -6.90 -2.43 -29.75
C LYS A 6 -5.96 -3.63 -29.65
N LEU A 7 -5.32 -3.84 -28.49
CA LEU A 7 -4.34 -4.91 -28.24
C LEU A 7 -3.09 -4.82 -29.13
N LYS A 8 -2.80 -3.66 -29.71
CA LYS A 8 -1.57 -3.44 -30.47
C LYS A 8 -0.43 -3.19 -29.50
N ARG A 9 0.66 -3.93 -29.67
CA ARG A 9 1.84 -3.78 -28.82
C ARG A 9 2.46 -2.39 -29.01
N LEU A 10 2.63 -1.68 -27.91
CA LEU A 10 3.34 -0.41 -27.84
C LEU A 10 4.79 -0.64 -27.38
N ALA A 11 5.73 0.11 -27.95
CA ALA A 11 7.10 0.10 -27.48
C ALA A 11 7.16 0.62 -26.04
N ALA A 12 7.89 -0.09 -25.18
CA ALA A 12 8.16 0.32 -23.80
C ALA A 12 9.67 0.49 -23.66
N LYS A 13 10.10 1.67 -23.21
CA LYS A 13 11.51 1.98 -23.02
C LYS A 13 11.95 1.51 -21.64
N ARG A 14 12.98 0.65 -21.60
CA ARG A 14 13.69 0.30 -20.37
C ARG A 14 14.58 1.46 -19.97
N GLU A 15 14.47 1.88 -18.72
CA GLU A 15 15.13 3.09 -18.23
C GLU A 15 16.36 2.80 -17.35
N SER A 16 16.53 1.57 -16.86
CA SER A 16 17.77 1.12 -16.22
C SER A 16 17.97 -0.40 -16.24
N SER A 17 19.13 -0.83 -15.74
CA SER A 17 19.47 -2.24 -15.49
C SER A 17 18.51 -2.95 -14.54
N LEU A 18 17.73 -2.24 -13.71
CA LEU A 18 16.75 -2.86 -12.81
C LEU A 18 15.36 -3.04 -13.43
N GLY A 19 15.20 -2.74 -14.72
CA GLY A 19 14.02 -3.16 -15.49
C GLY A 19 12.79 -2.28 -15.33
N GLU A 20 12.92 -1.07 -14.78
CA GLU A 20 11.83 -0.11 -14.81
C GLU A 20 11.55 0.35 -16.24
N LEU A 21 10.26 0.46 -16.57
CA LEU A 21 9.79 0.87 -17.90
C LEU A 21 8.99 2.16 -17.76
N ASP A 22 9.14 3.08 -18.71
CA ASP A 22 8.20 4.19 -18.84
C ASP A 22 6.91 3.71 -19.52
N MET A 23 5.80 3.81 -18.79
CA MET A 23 4.47 3.42 -19.26
C MET A 23 3.70 4.63 -19.82
N GLY A 24 4.21 5.86 -19.68
CA GLY A 24 3.65 7.10 -20.22
C GLY A 24 2.43 7.65 -19.49
N VAL A 25 1.61 6.79 -18.88
CA VAL A 25 0.44 7.16 -18.06
C VAL A 25 0.39 6.31 -16.80
N ASN A 26 -0.35 6.73 -15.79
CA ASN A 26 -0.48 5.95 -14.56
C ASN A 26 -1.16 4.61 -14.82
N HIS A 27 -0.55 3.53 -14.33
CA HIS A 27 -1.14 2.21 -14.27
C HIS A 27 -1.04 1.68 -12.84
N LEU A 28 -2.06 0.95 -12.41
CA LEU A 28 -1.94 0.11 -11.24
C LEU A 28 -1.15 -1.14 -11.63
N VAL A 29 -0.10 -1.42 -10.87
CA VAL A 29 0.76 -2.58 -11.04
C VAL A 29 0.95 -3.28 -9.71
N ALA A 30 1.00 -4.60 -9.72
CA ALA A 30 1.28 -5.43 -8.55
C ALA A 30 2.52 -6.28 -8.82
N THR A 31 3.58 -6.13 -8.03
CA THR A 31 4.86 -6.83 -8.30
C THR A 31 4.82 -8.33 -7.99
N GLY A 32 3.92 -8.77 -7.10
CA GLY A 32 3.62 -10.19 -6.83
C GLY A 32 2.35 -10.71 -7.51
N GLY A 33 1.59 -9.84 -8.19
CA GLY A 33 0.25 -10.14 -8.69
C GLY A 33 -0.87 -9.57 -7.80
N PHE A 34 -2.06 -9.43 -8.37
CA PHE A 34 -3.21 -8.81 -7.69
C PHE A 34 -3.84 -9.70 -6.61
N LEU A 35 -3.56 -11.00 -6.62
CA LEU A 35 -4.09 -11.96 -5.66
C LEU A 35 -3.03 -12.47 -4.68
N ASP A 36 -1.79 -11.98 -4.76
CA ASP A 36 -0.73 -12.36 -3.84
C ASP A 36 -0.92 -11.62 -2.50
N ASP A 37 -1.39 -12.37 -1.51
CA ASP A 37 -1.62 -11.90 -0.15
C ASP A 37 -0.60 -12.47 0.86
N SER A 38 0.49 -13.07 0.36
CA SER A 38 1.55 -13.68 1.19
C SER A 38 2.19 -12.68 2.16
N GLY A 39 2.11 -11.39 1.83
CA GLY A 39 2.73 -10.32 2.60
C GLY A 39 4.25 -10.36 2.53
N TYR A 40 4.83 -10.80 1.41
CA TYR A 40 6.27 -10.73 1.18
C TYR A 40 6.78 -9.27 1.25
N ASP A 41 7.95 -9.05 1.85
CA ASP A 41 8.44 -7.71 2.21
C ASP A 41 8.71 -6.80 1.00
N ARG A 42 8.89 -7.40 -0.18
CA ARG A 42 9.22 -6.70 -1.44
C ARG A 42 8.11 -6.72 -2.48
N ILE A 43 6.97 -7.34 -2.19
CA ILE A 43 5.78 -7.17 -3.04
C ILE A 43 5.02 -5.92 -2.61
N PHE A 44 4.57 -5.17 -3.61
CA PHE A 44 3.74 -4.00 -3.42
C PHE A 44 2.93 -3.75 -4.69
N TRP A 45 1.83 -3.04 -4.50
CA TRP A 45 1.11 -2.37 -5.54
C TRP A 45 1.65 -0.95 -5.69
N MET A 46 1.60 -0.41 -6.90
CA MET A 46 2.00 0.96 -7.20
C MET A 46 1.07 1.55 -8.25
N TYR A 47 0.65 2.80 -8.06
CA TYR A 47 -0.05 3.57 -9.08
C TYR A 47 0.87 4.66 -9.64
N SER A 48 1.44 4.41 -10.81
CA SER A 48 2.53 5.21 -11.37
C SER A 48 2.60 5.12 -12.88
N LYS A 49 3.21 6.12 -13.52
CA LYS A 49 3.63 6.04 -14.93
C LYS A 49 4.80 5.09 -15.19
N ARG A 50 5.32 4.40 -14.18
CA ARG A 50 6.46 3.50 -14.29
C ARG A 50 6.08 2.08 -13.91
N TRP A 51 6.52 1.12 -14.72
CA TRP A 51 6.68 -0.25 -14.24
C TRP A 51 7.83 -0.27 -13.23
N PRO A 52 7.65 -0.84 -12.01
CA PRO A 52 8.53 -0.56 -10.87
C PRO A 52 9.90 -1.23 -10.94
N GLY A 53 10.12 -2.22 -11.82
CA GLY A 53 11.38 -2.95 -11.87
C GLY A 53 11.76 -3.57 -10.51
N PHE A 54 13.06 -3.77 -10.27
CA PHE A 54 13.60 -4.35 -9.04
C PHE A 54 13.95 -3.31 -7.96
N TYR A 55 13.13 -2.26 -7.83
CA TYR A 55 13.31 -1.22 -6.81
C TYR A 55 12.43 -1.45 -5.59
N LEU A 56 12.88 -0.94 -4.45
CA LEU A 56 12.08 -0.86 -3.24
C LEU A 56 11.16 0.36 -3.28
N ALA A 57 10.01 0.29 -2.60
CA ALA A 57 8.99 1.32 -2.61
C ALA A 57 8.66 1.90 -1.21
N GLN A 58 9.50 1.69 -0.18
CA GLN A 58 9.19 2.20 1.16
C GLN A 58 9.00 3.72 1.15
N HIS A 59 9.89 4.45 0.49
CA HIS A 59 9.84 5.91 0.37
C HIS A 59 8.96 6.41 -0.79
N SER A 60 8.38 5.50 -1.59
CA SER A 60 7.59 5.85 -2.76
C SER A 60 6.24 6.45 -2.37
N PRO A 61 5.77 7.50 -3.06
CA PRO A 61 4.36 7.84 -3.06
C PRO A 61 3.58 6.74 -3.79
N LYS A 62 2.26 6.68 -3.56
CA LYS A 62 1.32 5.84 -4.32
C LYS A 62 1.70 4.37 -4.43
N ALA A 63 2.32 3.83 -3.40
CA ALA A 63 2.74 2.43 -3.37
C ALA A 63 2.59 1.84 -1.96
N GLY A 64 2.17 0.59 -1.88
CA GLY A 64 1.89 -0.09 -0.63
C GLY A 64 1.43 -1.53 -0.88
N GLN A 65 0.98 -2.22 0.15
CA GLN A 65 0.43 -3.57 0.00
C GLN A 65 -0.96 -3.56 -0.65
N LEU A 66 -1.74 -2.48 -0.45
CA LEU A 66 -2.95 -2.20 -1.20
C LEU A 66 -2.98 -0.74 -1.62
N VAL A 67 -3.60 -0.48 -2.77
CA VAL A 67 -3.72 0.84 -3.38
C VAL A 67 -5.12 0.98 -3.98
N VAL A 68 -5.82 2.06 -3.65
CA VAL A 68 -7.08 2.48 -4.29
C VAL A 68 -6.96 3.94 -4.71
N PHE A 69 -7.67 4.37 -5.75
CA PHE A 69 -7.55 5.73 -6.27
C PHE A 69 -8.83 6.20 -6.94
N ASP A 70 -9.01 7.51 -6.96
CA ASP A 70 -9.92 8.22 -7.85
C ASP A 70 -9.12 8.98 -8.92
N ASP A 71 -9.79 9.86 -9.66
CA ASP A 71 -9.18 10.64 -10.75
C ASP A 71 -8.06 11.59 -10.27
N THR A 72 -8.07 11.97 -8.99
CA THR A 72 -7.19 13.00 -8.42
C THR A 72 -6.25 12.48 -7.35
N THR A 73 -6.67 11.48 -6.58
CA THR A 73 -6.02 11.08 -5.33
C THR A 73 -5.87 9.57 -5.27
N THR A 74 -4.70 9.14 -4.80
CA THR A 74 -4.40 7.74 -4.50
C THR A 74 -4.25 7.55 -3.01
N TYR A 75 -4.83 6.47 -2.50
CA TYR A 75 -4.72 6.01 -1.12
C TYR A 75 -3.98 4.69 -1.09
N ALA A 76 -3.03 4.56 -0.17
CA ALA A 76 -2.22 3.36 -0.06
C ALA A 76 -1.92 3.04 1.40
N VAL A 77 -1.66 1.76 1.66
CA VAL A 77 -1.25 1.26 2.98
C VAL A 77 0.10 0.55 2.88
N LYS A 78 1.08 0.93 3.69
CA LYS A 78 2.37 0.24 3.81
C LYS A 78 2.45 -0.53 5.11
N TYR A 79 2.79 -1.81 5.00
CA TYR A 79 3.19 -2.66 6.11
C TYR A 79 4.69 -2.56 6.31
N PHE A 80 5.43 -2.61 5.20
CA PHE A 80 6.88 -2.59 5.15
C PHE A 80 7.42 -1.19 4.85
N TYR A 81 7.20 -0.26 5.79
CA TYR A 81 7.76 1.09 5.69
C TYR A 81 9.13 1.19 6.39
N ARG A 82 9.52 0.20 7.19
CA ARG A 82 10.85 0.17 7.82
C ARG A 82 11.83 -0.62 6.99
N ARG A 83 13.12 -0.43 7.28
CA ARG A 83 14.21 -1.18 6.66
C ARG A 83 15.31 -1.52 7.66
N VAL A 84 15.88 -2.72 7.51
CA VAL A 84 17.15 -3.12 8.14
C VAL A 84 18.09 -3.70 7.08
N GLN A 85 19.26 -3.09 6.92
CA GLN A 85 20.31 -3.40 5.93
C GLN A 85 19.83 -3.54 4.47
N TRP A 86 19.41 -4.73 4.07
CA TRP A 86 19.12 -5.08 2.69
C TRP A 86 17.64 -5.30 2.42
N SER A 87 16.83 -5.41 3.48
CA SER A 87 15.42 -5.76 3.35
C SER A 87 14.52 -4.79 4.10
N PRO A 88 13.34 -4.47 3.53
CA PRO A 88 12.22 -4.00 4.32
C PRO A 88 11.94 -4.93 5.51
N ILE A 89 11.41 -4.37 6.59
CA ILE A 89 11.02 -5.14 7.77
C ILE A 89 9.68 -4.65 8.30
N PHE A 90 8.96 -5.57 8.92
CA PHE A 90 7.69 -5.33 9.60
C PHE A 90 7.83 -5.77 11.06
N TYR A 91 7.33 -4.95 11.97
CA TYR A 91 7.28 -5.26 13.40
C TYR A 91 5.81 -5.25 13.83
N PRO A 92 5.22 -6.41 14.14
CA PRO A 92 3.83 -6.50 14.56
C PRO A 92 3.61 -5.85 15.93
N ALA A 93 2.41 -5.33 16.15
CA ALA A 93 2.00 -4.72 17.43
C ALA A 93 2.95 -3.61 17.93
N ALA A 94 3.61 -2.90 17.00
CA ALA A 94 4.58 -1.87 17.32
C ALA A 94 4.04 -0.47 17.02
N GLN A 95 4.16 0.00 15.78
CA GLN A 95 3.68 1.32 15.36
C GLN A 95 2.43 1.24 14.46
N GLY A 96 1.97 0.05 14.09
CA GLY A 96 0.88 -0.14 13.15
C GLY A 96 1.30 -0.06 11.68
N TYR A 97 0.33 0.29 10.83
CA TYR A 97 0.45 0.33 9.38
C TYR A 97 0.31 1.77 8.90
N LEU A 98 1.13 2.17 7.93
CA LEU A 98 1.12 3.54 7.40
C LEU A 98 0.06 3.65 6.31
N LEU A 99 -1.09 4.26 6.63
CA LEU A 99 -2.14 4.63 5.68
C LEU A 99 -1.95 6.09 5.26
N PHE A 100 -1.97 6.38 3.97
CA PHE A 100 -1.70 7.72 3.46
C PHE A 100 -2.41 8.01 2.14
N ALA A 101 -2.48 9.29 1.80
CA ALA A 101 -3.05 9.79 0.55
C ALA A 101 -2.07 10.71 -0.18
N ASP A 102 -2.04 10.57 -1.51
CA ASP A 102 -1.17 11.33 -2.41
C ASP A 102 -1.95 11.82 -3.62
N ASP A 103 -1.58 12.99 -4.13
CA ASP A 103 -2.06 13.41 -5.45
C ASP A 103 -1.53 12.47 -6.55
N ASN A 104 -2.37 12.22 -7.55
CA ASN A 104 -2.06 11.35 -8.68
C ASN A 104 -0.84 11.85 -9.49
N ASP A 105 -0.55 13.15 -9.44
CA ASP A 105 0.62 13.78 -10.07
C ASP A 105 1.92 13.64 -9.26
N ASN A 106 1.88 13.21 -8.00
CA ASN A 106 3.06 13.03 -7.14
C ASN A 106 3.85 11.76 -7.54
N GLN A 107 4.49 11.80 -8.71
CA GLN A 107 5.13 10.64 -9.31
C GLN A 107 6.32 10.14 -8.48
N PRO A 108 6.50 8.81 -8.37
CA PRO A 108 7.70 8.26 -7.77
C PRO A 108 8.93 8.56 -8.63
N GLY A 109 10.03 8.91 -7.98
CA GLY A 109 11.31 9.18 -8.62
C GLY A 109 12.48 8.51 -7.91
N PHE A 110 13.69 8.95 -8.23
CA PHE A 110 14.92 8.44 -7.63
C PHE A 110 15.69 9.58 -6.99
N LEU A 111 16.35 9.30 -5.87
CA LEU A 111 17.16 10.31 -5.21
C LEU A 111 18.31 10.75 -6.13
N GLU A 112 18.37 12.05 -6.43
CA GLU A 112 19.48 12.63 -7.17
C GLU A 112 20.73 12.69 -6.29
N ARG A 113 21.91 12.61 -6.92
CA ARG A 113 23.18 12.67 -6.21
C ARG A 113 23.28 13.99 -5.43
N GLY A 114 23.59 13.90 -4.13
CA GLY A 114 23.74 15.06 -3.26
C GLY A 114 22.42 15.65 -2.72
N LYS A 115 21.25 15.14 -3.13
CA LYS A 115 19.96 15.55 -2.57
C LYS A 115 19.58 14.66 -1.38
N LYS A 116 18.77 15.21 -0.47
CA LYS A 116 18.11 14.45 0.60
C LYS A 116 16.67 14.14 0.21
N ALA A 117 16.21 12.94 0.54
CA ALA A 117 14.80 12.61 0.40
C ALA A 117 13.97 13.39 1.43
N ILE A 118 12.69 13.61 1.13
CA ILE A 118 11.74 14.11 2.12
C ILE A 118 11.64 13.10 3.25
N ASP A 119 11.80 13.59 4.48
CA ASP A 119 11.56 12.79 5.68
C ASP A 119 10.05 12.75 5.98
N TRP A 120 9.41 11.63 5.66
CA TRP A 120 7.97 11.46 5.79
C TRP A 120 7.57 10.12 6.43
N LEU A 121 8.49 9.16 6.48
CA LEU A 121 8.21 7.87 7.07
C LEU A 121 8.15 7.99 8.60
N PRO A 122 7.45 7.08 9.29
CA PRO A 122 7.40 7.08 10.74
C PRO A 122 8.80 7.08 11.37
N LYS A 123 8.92 7.72 12.54
CA LYS A 123 10.18 7.80 13.27
C LYS A 123 10.77 6.39 13.49
N GLY A 124 12.03 6.22 13.12
CA GLY A 124 12.74 4.93 13.20
C GLY A 124 12.50 4.00 12.00
N ALA A 125 11.83 4.46 10.94
CA ALA A 125 11.64 3.66 9.73
C ALA A 125 12.94 3.43 8.94
N ALA A 126 13.79 4.45 8.85
CA ALA A 126 15.10 4.34 8.22
C ALA A 126 16.19 4.37 9.28
N THR A 127 17.06 3.36 9.29
CA THR A 127 18.34 3.43 10.02
C THR A 127 19.46 3.80 9.05
N ASP A 128 20.53 4.45 9.51
CA ASP A 128 21.55 5.01 8.61
C ASP A 128 22.49 3.96 7.97
N ARG A 129 22.23 2.67 8.18
CA ARG A 129 23.15 1.57 7.84
C ARG A 129 22.85 0.87 6.50
N HIS A 130 22.07 1.48 5.61
CA HIS A 130 21.63 0.85 4.36
C HIS A 130 22.40 1.37 3.15
N ARG A 131 22.52 0.53 2.10
CA ARG A 131 23.07 0.96 0.79
C ARG A 131 22.22 2.09 0.23
N ARG A 132 22.88 3.24 0.02
CA ARG A 132 22.29 4.42 -0.61
C ARG A 132 22.47 4.34 -2.12
N GLY A 133 21.54 4.92 -2.87
CA GLY A 133 21.63 4.97 -4.32
C GLY A 133 20.27 5.14 -4.97
N GLY A 134 20.25 5.84 -6.10
CA GLY A 134 19.06 6.07 -6.90
C GLY A 134 18.90 5.02 -8.00
N ARG A 135 18.62 5.50 -9.21
CA ARG A 135 18.40 4.68 -10.40
C ARG A 135 19.62 3.77 -10.69
N GLY A 136 19.35 2.50 -11.01
CA GLY A 136 20.33 1.49 -11.38
C GLY A 136 21.01 0.79 -10.21
N VAL A 137 20.75 1.20 -8.96
CA VAL A 137 21.41 0.64 -7.77
C VAL A 137 20.55 -0.44 -7.14
N GLU A 138 20.96 -1.70 -7.28
CA GLU A 138 20.29 -2.84 -6.64
C GLU A 138 20.25 -2.64 -5.12
N LYS A 139 19.06 -2.77 -4.53
CA LYS A 139 18.81 -2.56 -3.10
C LYS A 139 19.34 -1.20 -2.61
N GLY A 140 19.36 -0.17 -3.48
CA GLY A 140 19.60 1.23 -3.09
C GLY A 140 18.43 1.80 -2.29
N THR A 141 18.30 3.12 -2.24
CA THR A 141 17.18 3.82 -1.57
C THR A 141 15.82 3.42 -2.14
N GLY A 142 15.78 3.04 -3.43
CA GLY A 142 14.54 2.74 -4.14
C GLY A 142 13.83 4.01 -4.61
N TYR A 143 12.53 3.89 -4.83
CA TYR A 143 11.70 5.04 -5.20
C TYR A 143 11.52 6.00 -4.05
N VAL A 144 11.56 7.30 -4.35
CA VAL A 144 11.31 8.39 -3.42
C VAL A 144 10.17 9.27 -3.91
N ARG A 145 9.55 10.00 -2.98
CA ARG A 145 8.63 11.10 -3.27
C ARG A 145 9.34 12.44 -3.30
N TYR A 146 8.85 13.37 -4.12
CA TYR A 146 9.34 14.76 -4.18
C TYR A 146 8.36 15.80 -3.65
N LYS A 147 7.08 15.44 -3.50
CA LYS A 147 6.08 16.27 -2.82
C LYS A 147 5.59 15.52 -1.57
N PRO A 148 5.20 16.22 -0.48
CA PRO A 148 4.63 15.60 0.71
C PRO A 148 3.36 14.79 0.39
N ALA A 149 2.93 13.95 1.33
CA ALA A 149 1.61 13.34 1.30
C ALA A 149 0.53 14.41 1.53
N LYS A 150 -0.68 14.19 1.03
CA LYS A 150 -1.85 15.02 1.43
C LYS A 150 -2.13 14.83 2.92
N TRP A 151 -2.05 13.58 3.37
CA TRP A 151 -2.05 13.21 4.78
C TRP A 151 -1.47 11.80 4.96
N GLN A 152 -1.10 11.48 6.20
CA GLN A 152 -0.66 10.15 6.61
C GLN A 152 -1.10 9.84 8.04
N LYS A 153 -1.39 8.58 8.34
CA LYS A 153 -1.80 8.08 9.65
C LYS A 153 -1.22 6.69 9.89
N MET A 154 -0.78 6.46 11.12
CA MET A 154 -0.54 5.10 11.60
C MET A 154 -1.86 4.51 12.09
N ILE A 155 -2.20 3.32 11.61
CA ILE A 155 -3.43 2.62 11.97
C ILE A 155 -3.12 1.22 12.55
N PRO A 156 -3.85 0.74 13.57
CA PRO A 156 -3.67 -0.58 14.17
C PRO A 156 -4.48 -1.66 13.43
N VAL A 157 -4.54 -1.59 12.09
CA VAL A 157 -5.29 -2.53 11.24
C VAL A 157 -4.37 -3.03 10.14
N ARG A 158 -4.15 -4.35 10.09
CA ARG A 158 -3.48 -5.01 8.96
C ARG A 158 -4.45 -5.05 7.79
N VAL A 159 -4.53 -3.95 7.05
CA VAL A 159 -5.54 -3.76 5.99
C VAL A 159 -5.42 -4.84 4.93
N ARG A 160 -6.38 -5.77 4.88
CA ARG A 160 -6.49 -6.82 3.86
C ARG A 160 -7.47 -6.47 2.76
N ALA A 161 -8.43 -5.60 3.03
CA ALA A 161 -9.34 -5.07 2.03
C ALA A 161 -9.46 -3.57 2.21
N MET A 162 -9.49 -2.82 1.09
CA MET A 162 -9.58 -1.37 1.08
C MET A 162 -10.47 -0.93 -0.08
N VAL A 163 -11.41 -0.01 0.16
CA VAL A 163 -12.27 0.54 -0.89
C VAL A 163 -12.47 2.03 -0.69
N LEU A 164 -12.50 2.77 -1.79
CA LEU A 164 -12.85 4.19 -1.82
C LEU A 164 -14.32 4.37 -2.20
N ALA A 165 -15.08 5.08 -1.36
CA ALA A 165 -16.50 5.35 -1.53
C ALA A 165 -16.78 6.85 -1.31
N GLY A 166 -16.46 7.66 -2.33
CA GLY A 166 -16.61 9.12 -2.28
C GLY A 166 -15.70 9.74 -1.22
N LYS A 167 -16.28 10.33 -0.16
CA LYS A 167 -15.53 10.97 0.94
C LYS A 167 -15.02 9.99 2.00
N HIS A 168 -15.27 8.70 1.82
CA HIS A 168 -14.94 7.66 2.77
C HIS A 168 -13.96 6.66 2.16
N LEU A 169 -12.81 6.51 2.80
CA LEU A 169 -11.91 5.39 2.59
C LEU A 169 -12.23 4.34 3.65
N ILE A 170 -12.61 3.14 3.22
CA ILE A 170 -12.96 2.04 4.13
C ILE A 170 -11.84 1.02 4.07
N VAL A 171 -11.32 0.64 5.23
CA VAL A 171 -10.26 -0.36 5.37
C VAL A 171 -10.70 -1.44 6.34
N ALA A 172 -10.36 -2.69 6.04
CA ALA A 172 -10.69 -3.82 6.90
C ALA A 172 -9.55 -4.82 6.99
N GLY A 173 -9.35 -5.41 8.17
CA GLY A 173 -8.39 -6.47 8.39
C GLY A 173 -8.14 -6.78 9.87
N PRO A 174 -7.26 -7.75 10.18
CA PRO A 174 -6.94 -8.11 11.55
C PRO A 174 -6.36 -6.93 12.35
N PRO A 175 -6.59 -6.87 13.67
CA PRO A 175 -5.98 -5.85 14.53
C PRO A 175 -4.47 -6.05 14.65
N ASP A 176 -3.70 -4.97 14.84
CA ASP A 176 -2.26 -5.03 15.08
C ASP A 176 -1.94 -5.40 16.54
N VAL A 177 -2.15 -6.68 16.89
CA VAL A 177 -1.88 -7.21 18.24
C VAL A 177 -1.08 -8.50 18.16
N ALA A 178 -0.16 -8.69 19.11
CA ALA A 178 0.64 -9.90 19.26
C ALA A 178 0.60 -10.33 20.74
N PRO A 179 -0.44 -11.07 21.16
CA PRO A 179 -0.54 -11.63 22.50
C PRO A 179 0.71 -12.46 22.85
N ALA A 180 1.19 -12.40 24.10
CA ALA A 180 2.42 -13.10 24.50
C ALA A 180 2.26 -14.64 24.50
N ASP A 181 1.04 -15.11 24.77
CA ASP A 181 0.64 -16.52 24.82
C ASP A 181 0.30 -17.10 23.43
N ASP A 182 -0.18 -16.26 22.50
CA ASP A 182 -0.43 -16.61 21.10
C ASP A 182 -0.04 -15.45 20.15
N PRO A 183 1.25 -15.29 19.82
CA PRO A 183 1.72 -14.19 18.99
C PRO A 183 1.15 -14.18 17.57
N MET A 184 0.70 -15.35 17.07
CA MET A 184 0.16 -15.50 15.71
C MET A 184 -1.35 -15.25 15.64
N ALA A 185 -2.04 -15.07 16.78
CA ALA A 185 -3.50 -14.99 16.84
C ALA A 185 -4.12 -13.98 15.88
N ALA A 186 -3.50 -12.80 15.71
CA ALA A 186 -4.01 -11.80 14.79
C ALA A 186 -3.74 -12.16 13.32
N PHE A 187 -2.57 -12.70 13.00
CA PHE A 187 -2.19 -13.08 11.64
C PHE A 187 -3.06 -14.22 11.10
N ASP A 188 -3.38 -15.18 11.97
CA ASP A 188 -4.21 -16.33 11.65
C ASP A 188 -5.71 -16.03 11.76
N GLY A 189 -6.08 -14.78 12.05
CA GLY A 189 -7.47 -14.34 12.12
C GLY A 189 -8.25 -14.73 13.38
N ARG A 190 -7.63 -15.39 14.36
CA ARG A 190 -8.24 -15.74 15.65
C ARG A 190 -8.66 -14.53 16.50
N LYS A 191 -8.19 -13.32 16.17
CA LYS A 191 -8.62 -12.06 16.80
C LYS A 191 -9.71 -11.31 16.00
N GLY A 192 -10.31 -11.96 14.99
CA GLY A 192 -11.27 -11.37 14.09
C GLY A 192 -10.67 -10.23 13.27
N ALA A 193 -11.51 -9.27 12.88
CA ALA A 193 -11.08 -8.08 12.15
C ALA A 193 -11.71 -6.79 12.69
N ARG A 194 -11.14 -5.69 12.23
CA ARG A 194 -11.65 -4.33 12.39
C ARG A 194 -11.94 -3.75 11.02
N LEU A 195 -13.09 -3.11 10.90
CA LEU A 195 -13.45 -2.28 9.77
C LEU A 195 -13.45 -0.83 10.22
N TRP A 196 -12.63 -0.01 9.57
CA TRP A 196 -12.55 1.43 9.82
C TRP A 196 -13.12 2.20 8.64
N VAL A 197 -13.90 3.23 8.95
CA VAL A 197 -14.28 4.28 8.00
C VAL A 197 -13.36 5.47 8.25
N VAL A 198 -12.69 5.94 7.21
CA VAL A 198 -11.66 6.98 7.28
C VAL A 198 -12.06 8.14 6.36
N SER A 199 -11.93 9.36 6.84
CA SER A 199 -12.12 10.58 6.05
C SER A 199 -11.04 10.69 4.98
N THR A 200 -11.44 10.87 3.73
CA THR A 200 -10.49 11.06 2.62
C THR A 200 -9.80 12.42 2.64
N ALA A 201 -10.35 13.39 3.38
CA ALA A 201 -9.81 14.76 3.45
C ALA A 201 -8.56 14.85 4.33
N ASP A 202 -8.50 14.09 5.44
CA ASP A 202 -7.48 14.26 6.49
C ASP A 202 -7.00 12.95 7.14
N GLY A 203 -7.54 11.81 6.70
CA GLY A 203 -7.23 10.50 7.26
C GLY A 203 -7.84 10.25 8.64
N LYS A 204 -8.75 11.09 9.13
CA LYS A 204 -9.38 10.89 10.44
C LYS A 204 -10.26 9.65 10.45
N LYS A 205 -10.16 8.82 11.50
CA LYS A 205 -11.11 7.73 11.76
C LYS A 205 -12.48 8.30 12.10
N LEU A 206 -13.48 7.96 11.30
CA LEU A 206 -14.87 8.40 11.44
C LEU A 206 -15.73 7.35 12.17
N ALA A 207 -15.49 6.07 11.90
CA ALA A 207 -16.18 4.96 12.54
C ALA A 207 -15.31 3.70 12.61
N GLU A 208 -15.66 2.80 13.52
CA GLU A 208 -15.03 1.49 13.67
C GLU A 208 -16.09 0.43 13.97
N TYR A 209 -15.98 -0.72 13.32
CA TYR A 209 -16.83 -1.88 13.52
C TYR A 209 -15.98 -3.12 13.76
N LYS A 210 -16.40 -3.97 14.69
CA LYS A 210 -15.80 -5.30 14.88
C LYS A 210 -16.40 -6.26 13.86
N LEU A 211 -15.55 -7.10 13.29
CA LEU A 211 -15.95 -8.22 12.44
C LEU A 211 -15.45 -9.50 13.07
N ASP A 212 -16.28 -10.53 13.12
CA ASP A 212 -15.89 -11.84 13.66
C ASP A 212 -15.02 -12.63 12.67
N ARG A 213 -15.02 -12.21 11.40
CA ARG A 213 -14.35 -12.88 10.28
C ARG A 213 -13.35 -11.95 9.60
N VAL A 214 -12.25 -12.52 9.13
CA VAL A 214 -11.20 -11.78 8.44
C VAL A 214 -11.55 -11.59 6.96
N PRO A 215 -11.42 -10.36 6.41
CA PRO A 215 -11.55 -10.09 4.99
C PRO A 215 -10.64 -10.96 4.11
N ALA A 216 -11.17 -11.44 3.00
CA ALA A 216 -10.36 -11.88 1.86
C ALA A 216 -9.53 -10.70 1.34
N PHE A 217 -8.37 -11.00 0.74
CA PHE A 217 -7.49 -9.96 0.22
C PHE A 217 -8.16 -9.25 -0.96
N ASP A 218 -8.16 -7.91 -0.94
CA ASP A 218 -8.87 -7.07 -1.92
C ASP A 218 -10.36 -7.41 -2.11
N GLY A 219 -10.98 -8.07 -1.12
CA GLY A 219 -12.33 -8.63 -1.23
C GLY A 219 -13.47 -7.68 -0.88
N MET A 220 -13.33 -6.36 -1.12
CA MET A 220 -14.32 -5.37 -0.66
C MET A 220 -14.75 -4.40 -1.76
N ILE A 221 -16.05 -4.18 -1.89
CA ILE A 221 -16.64 -3.24 -2.85
C ILE A 221 -17.80 -2.47 -2.22
N ALA A 222 -17.98 -1.22 -2.63
CA ALA A 222 -19.10 -0.37 -2.21
C ALA A 222 -19.97 0.01 -3.42
N VAL A 223 -21.28 -0.20 -3.31
CA VAL A 223 -22.24 0.14 -4.38
C VAL A 223 -23.64 0.38 -3.79
N GLY A 224 -24.37 1.36 -4.32
CA GLY A 224 -25.76 1.61 -3.93
C GLY A 224 -25.97 1.89 -2.44
N GLY A 225 -25.02 2.55 -1.77
CA GLY A 225 -25.08 2.81 -0.33
C GLY A 225 -24.84 1.59 0.56
N ARG A 226 -24.36 0.48 -0.01
CA ARG A 226 -24.00 -0.75 0.70
C ARG A 226 -22.52 -1.09 0.50
N LEU A 227 -21.97 -1.77 1.48
CA LEU A 227 -20.63 -2.34 1.46
C LEU A 227 -20.74 -3.86 1.43
N TYR A 228 -20.05 -4.48 0.48
CA TYR A 228 -19.96 -5.93 0.33
C TYR A 228 -18.52 -6.36 0.57
N LEU A 229 -18.36 -7.40 1.39
CA LEU A 229 -17.06 -7.86 1.86
C LEU A 229 -17.04 -9.39 1.84
N THR A 230 -16.12 -9.98 1.09
CA THR A 230 -15.84 -11.42 1.16
C THR A 230 -14.83 -11.71 2.25
N THR A 231 -14.93 -12.87 2.89
CA THR A 231 -14.07 -13.29 4.00
C THR A 231 -13.20 -14.48 3.61
N GLN A 232 -12.09 -14.70 4.32
CA GLN A 232 -11.17 -15.82 4.06
C GLN A 232 -11.83 -17.19 4.21
N ASP A 233 -12.89 -17.29 5.01
CA ASP A 233 -13.69 -18.49 5.23
C ASP A 233 -14.92 -18.58 4.30
N GLY A 234 -14.94 -17.84 3.19
CA GLY A 234 -15.91 -18.01 2.11
C GLY A 234 -17.29 -17.39 2.33
N HIS A 235 -17.45 -16.46 3.28
CA HIS A 235 -18.71 -15.77 3.52
C HIS A 235 -18.77 -14.41 2.80
N LEU A 236 -19.99 -13.93 2.56
CA LEU A 236 -20.27 -12.57 2.08
C LEU A 236 -20.97 -11.78 3.18
N ILE A 237 -20.37 -10.66 3.59
CA ILE A 237 -20.94 -9.71 4.54
C ILE A 237 -21.49 -8.52 3.74
N CYS A 238 -22.73 -8.12 4.03
CA CYS A 238 -23.36 -6.93 3.48
C CYS A 238 -23.69 -5.95 4.62
N MET A 239 -23.21 -4.71 4.52
CA MET A 239 -23.45 -3.64 5.48
C MET A 239 -24.12 -2.45 4.78
N GLY A 240 -25.14 -1.87 5.39
CA GLY A 240 -25.87 -0.71 4.87
C GLY A 240 -27.22 -0.54 5.56
N LYS A 241 -27.95 0.53 5.22
CA LYS A 241 -29.34 0.67 5.66
C LYS A 241 -30.16 -0.50 5.10
N LYS A 242 -31.09 -1.02 5.91
CA LYS A 242 -32.06 -2.00 5.42
C LYS A 242 -32.92 -1.36 4.36
#